data_AF-A0AAQ0KMS9-F1
#
_entry.id   AF-A0AAQ0KMS9-F1
#
_cell.length_a   1.000
_cell.length_b   1.000
_cell.length_c   1.000
_cell.angle_alpha   90.00
_cell.angle_beta   90.00
_cell.angle_gamma   90.00
#
_symmetry.space_group_name_H-M   'P 1'
#
loop_
_entity.id
_entity.type
_entity.pdbx_description
1 polymer ?
#
loop_
_entity_poly.entity_id
_entity_poly.type
_entity_poly.pdbx_seq_one_letter_code
_entity_poly.pdbx_strand_id
1 'polypeptide(L)'
;MHWFTADPHYSHDRIIGFCGRPFPDVAAMNAQLLAECRAKVQPDDDLWILGDFTAGRSTDARRREVRSIFHTLPGRRHLIRGNHDEDWVHDLPWDSVAETADIVVDKRRLFLCHYPMITWPGARHQGLQLFGHVHRNWMGSRNSVNVGVDVWNFRPVTLPEILRRAAGLPVNPLWDQVEPGRAWPTVLCAGCGRILDPALVSGHAVVRKGRIVVAATGETIVTLGTAMRGWLPEGRHVCPECTGGYLSVGEVTLPARFVFDELRNRAVPKGK
;
A
#
# COMPACT_ATOMS: atom_id res chain seq x y z
N MET A 1 12.81 10.11 -0.26
CA MET A 1 11.91 9.00 -0.66
C MET A 1 11.26 8.43 0.59
N HIS A 2 10.13 7.71 0.49
CA HIS A 2 9.51 7.03 1.63
C HIS A 2 9.70 5.52 1.56
N TRP A 3 10.18 4.94 2.66
CA TRP A 3 10.35 3.51 2.87
C TRP A 3 9.50 3.06 4.06
N PHE A 4 8.96 1.85 3.98
CA PHE A 4 8.06 1.28 4.97
C PHE A 4 8.55 -0.10 5.39
N THR A 5 8.46 -0.41 6.67
CA THR A 5 8.72 -1.74 7.23
C THR A 5 7.92 -1.91 8.52
N ALA A 6 7.78 -3.13 9.04
CA ALA A 6 7.17 -3.41 10.34
C ALA A 6 7.81 -4.64 10.99
N ASP A 7 7.66 -4.76 12.31
CA ASP A 7 8.03 -5.95 13.07
C ASP A 7 9.51 -6.37 12.96
N PRO A 8 10.50 -5.45 12.90
CA PRO A 8 11.89 -5.87 12.77
C PRO A 8 12.34 -6.71 13.98
N HIS A 9 11.79 -6.45 15.18
CA HIS A 9 12.11 -7.18 16.39
C HIS A 9 13.63 -7.30 16.64
N TYR A 10 14.35 -6.19 16.51
CA TYR A 10 15.78 -6.16 16.78
C TYR A 10 16.08 -6.69 18.18
N SER A 11 17.15 -7.49 18.32
CA SER A 11 17.57 -8.06 19.62
C SER A 11 16.52 -8.95 20.31
N HIS A 12 15.54 -9.50 19.56
CA HIS A 12 14.56 -10.46 20.05
C HIS A 12 14.88 -11.85 19.50
N ASP A 13 15.47 -12.72 20.30
CA ASP A 13 15.86 -14.09 19.90
C ASP A 13 14.65 -15.01 19.64
N ARG A 14 13.63 -14.95 20.51
CA ARG A 14 12.46 -15.85 20.44
C ARG A 14 11.62 -15.66 19.19
N ILE A 15 11.67 -14.49 18.54
CA ILE A 15 10.93 -14.24 17.29
C ILE A 15 11.35 -15.18 16.16
N ILE A 16 12.61 -15.64 16.19
CA ILE A 16 13.15 -16.53 15.18
C ILE A 16 12.35 -17.84 15.16
N GLY A 17 12.20 -18.46 16.34
CA GLY A 17 11.40 -19.67 16.48
C GLY A 17 9.91 -19.39 16.33
N PHE A 18 9.40 -18.33 16.95
CA PHE A 18 7.96 -18.02 16.97
C PHE A 18 7.39 -17.75 15.57
N CYS A 19 8.09 -16.94 14.76
CA CYS A 19 7.67 -16.61 13.41
C CYS A 19 8.29 -17.54 12.35
N GLY A 20 9.19 -18.45 12.72
CA GLY A 20 9.95 -19.30 11.81
C GLY A 20 10.82 -18.48 10.85
N ARG A 21 11.55 -17.49 11.37
CA ARG A 21 12.52 -16.70 10.59
C ARG A 21 13.75 -17.56 10.28
N PRO A 22 14.34 -17.44 9.08
CA PRO A 22 15.42 -18.31 8.62
C PRO A 22 16.79 -17.84 9.13
N PHE A 23 16.93 -17.58 10.42
CA PHE A 23 18.18 -17.12 11.02
C PHE A 23 18.66 -18.11 12.09
N PRO A 24 19.97 -18.39 12.17
CA PRO A 24 20.50 -19.27 13.21
C PRO A 24 20.44 -18.63 14.60
N ASP A 25 20.56 -17.30 14.67
CA ASP A 25 20.56 -16.54 15.91
C ASP A 25 20.16 -15.07 15.68
N VAL A 26 19.99 -14.34 16.78
CA VAL A 26 19.58 -12.94 16.79
C VAL A 26 20.63 -11.99 16.16
N ALA A 27 21.91 -12.34 16.24
CA ALA A 27 22.97 -11.52 15.67
C ALA A 27 22.93 -11.57 14.14
N ALA A 28 22.77 -12.76 13.56
CA ALA A 28 22.58 -12.96 12.12
C ALA A 28 21.30 -12.27 11.61
N MET A 29 20.20 -12.36 12.36
CA MET A 29 18.96 -11.65 12.04
C MET A 29 19.14 -10.12 12.04
N ASN A 30 19.72 -9.56 13.10
CA ASN A 30 19.99 -8.13 13.22
C ASN A 30 20.89 -7.64 12.07
N ALA A 31 21.94 -8.40 11.73
CA ALA A 31 22.86 -8.08 10.65
C ALA A 31 22.15 -8.05 9.28
N GLN A 32 21.29 -9.03 8.99
CA GLN A 32 20.53 -9.08 7.73
C GLN A 32 19.56 -7.89 7.61
N LEU A 33 18.77 -7.61 8.65
CA LEU A 33 17.82 -6.49 8.67
C LEU A 33 18.54 -5.15 8.44
N LEU A 34 19.68 -4.94 9.11
CA LEU A 34 20.50 -3.75 8.95
C LEU A 34 21.10 -3.64 7.55
N ALA A 35 21.62 -4.74 7.01
CA ALA A 35 22.19 -4.76 5.66
C ALA A 35 21.14 -4.40 4.60
N GLU A 36 19.96 -5.02 4.66
CA GLU A 36 18.85 -4.74 3.74
C GLU A 36 18.36 -3.29 3.85
N CYS A 37 18.31 -2.75 5.07
CA CYS A 37 17.94 -1.36 5.30
C CYS A 37 18.97 -0.39 4.69
N ARG A 38 20.25 -0.56 5.01
CA ARG A 38 21.36 0.29 4.51
C ARG A 38 21.58 0.19 3.01
N ALA A 39 21.27 -0.96 2.41
CA ALA A 39 21.37 -1.12 0.96
C ALA A 39 20.32 -0.32 0.17
N LYS A 40 19.27 0.17 0.83
CA LYS A 40 18.09 0.76 0.18
C LYS A 40 17.82 2.19 0.59
N VAL A 41 17.83 2.44 1.89
CA VAL A 41 17.42 3.72 2.48
C VAL A 41 18.61 4.67 2.52
N GLN A 42 18.45 5.85 1.92
CA GLN A 42 19.45 6.91 1.92
C GLN A 42 19.32 7.84 3.14
N PRO A 43 20.35 8.61 3.51
CA PRO A 43 20.31 9.50 4.67
C PRO A 43 19.14 10.50 4.69
N ASP A 44 18.72 10.98 3.53
CA ASP A 44 17.63 11.98 3.41
C ASP A 44 16.24 11.36 3.16
N ASP A 45 16.13 10.03 3.18
CA ASP A 45 14.86 9.32 3.04
C ASP A 45 14.09 9.26 4.37
N ASP A 46 12.77 9.11 4.30
CA ASP A 46 11.92 8.82 5.46
C ASP A 46 11.72 7.30 5.57
N LEU A 47 12.14 6.73 6.68
CA LEU A 47 11.95 5.33 7.05
C LEU A 47 10.84 5.22 8.10
N TRP A 48 9.68 4.74 7.68
CA TRP A 48 8.55 4.43 8.55
C TRP A 48 8.63 3.00 9.06
N ILE A 49 8.70 2.83 10.38
CA ILE A 49 8.70 1.55 11.07
C ILE A 49 7.36 1.39 11.78
N LEU A 50 6.54 0.45 11.30
CA LEU A 50 5.19 0.20 11.79
C LEU A 50 5.19 -0.80 12.94
N GLY A 51 5.80 -0.39 14.04
CA GLY A 51 5.74 -1.06 15.33
C GLY A 51 6.71 -2.21 15.50
N ASP A 52 6.82 -2.62 16.77
CA ASP A 52 7.58 -3.75 17.25
C ASP A 52 9.07 -3.67 16.83
N PHE A 53 9.68 -2.51 17.12
CA PHE A 53 11.08 -2.26 16.83
C PHE A 53 11.99 -3.25 17.56
N THR A 54 11.64 -3.60 18.80
CA THR A 54 12.29 -4.60 19.65
C THR A 54 11.26 -5.21 20.60
N ALA A 55 11.50 -6.40 21.17
CA ALA A 55 10.57 -7.03 22.13
C ALA A 55 11.22 -8.03 23.11
N GLY A 56 10.82 -8.03 24.38
CA GLY A 56 11.31 -8.95 25.41
C GLY A 56 12.02 -8.20 26.54
N ARG A 57 12.74 -8.90 27.43
CA ARG A 57 13.27 -8.28 28.66
C ARG A 57 14.23 -7.11 28.37
N SER A 58 13.87 -5.93 28.87
CA SER A 58 14.60 -4.67 28.73
C SER A 58 15.79 -4.54 29.69
N THR A 59 16.76 -5.46 29.60
CA THR A 59 18.02 -5.35 30.35
C THR A 59 18.87 -4.19 29.84
N ASP A 60 19.77 -3.65 30.65
CA ASP A 60 20.65 -2.55 30.23
C ASP A 60 21.53 -2.92 29.03
N ALA A 61 22.01 -4.17 28.98
CA ALA A 61 22.79 -4.67 27.86
C ALA A 61 21.98 -4.63 26.56
N ARG A 62 20.72 -5.09 26.60
CA ARG A 62 19.83 -5.07 25.46
C ARG A 62 19.46 -3.65 25.03
N ARG A 63 19.16 -2.76 25.99
CA ARG A 63 18.87 -1.35 25.69
C ARG A 63 20.05 -0.67 25.00
N ARG A 64 21.28 -0.95 25.43
CA ARG A 64 22.50 -0.46 24.76
C ARG A 64 22.64 -1.01 23.34
N GLU A 65 22.40 -2.30 23.15
CA GLU A 65 22.43 -2.93 21.82
C GLU A 65 21.39 -2.29 20.88
N VAL A 66 20.13 -2.20 21.30
CA VAL A 66 19.04 -1.61 20.49
C VAL A 66 19.34 -0.13 20.18
N ARG A 67 19.87 0.64 21.13
CA ARG A 67 20.29 2.02 20.89
C ARG A 67 21.42 2.10 19.87
N SER A 68 22.40 1.19 19.94
CA SER A 68 23.48 1.09 18.94
C SER A 68 22.91 0.79 17.55
N ILE A 69 22.03 -0.21 17.44
CA ILE A 69 21.32 -0.54 16.19
C ILE A 69 20.59 0.70 15.65
N PHE A 70 19.80 1.37 16.49
CA PHE A 70 19.04 2.56 16.13
C PHE A 70 19.92 3.65 15.50
N HIS A 71 21.07 3.97 16.14
CA HIS A 71 21.97 5.01 15.64
C HIS A 71 22.62 4.68 14.29
N THR A 72 22.63 3.41 13.91
CA THR A 72 23.20 2.98 12.62
C THR A 72 22.17 2.79 11.51
N LEU A 73 20.88 3.01 11.81
CA LEU A 73 19.84 3.02 10.80
C LEU A 73 19.94 4.33 9.98
N PRO A 74 19.89 4.24 8.64
CA PRO A 74 19.86 5.41 7.77
C PRO A 74 18.48 6.09 7.80
N GLY A 75 18.42 7.30 7.22
CA GLY A 75 17.18 8.03 7.01
C GLY A 75 16.66 8.77 8.25
N ARG A 76 15.64 9.60 8.04
CA ARG A 76 14.74 10.09 9.08
C ARG A 76 13.84 8.96 9.52
N ARG A 77 13.81 8.65 10.81
CA ARG A 77 13.17 7.44 11.35
C ARG A 77 11.88 7.82 12.05
N HIS A 78 10.78 7.25 11.58
CA HIS A 78 9.45 7.48 12.11
C HIS A 78 8.88 6.19 12.67
N LEU A 79 8.47 6.20 13.94
CA LEU A 79 7.85 5.05 14.60
C LEU A 79 6.32 5.22 14.63
N ILE A 80 5.61 4.20 14.13
CA ILE A 80 4.22 3.94 14.51
C ILE A 80 4.25 2.88 15.61
N ARG A 81 3.67 3.14 16.77
CA ARG A 81 3.83 2.28 17.96
C ARG A 81 3.21 0.90 17.74
N GLY A 82 3.97 -0.14 18.08
CA GLY A 82 3.48 -1.52 18.21
C GLY A 82 3.27 -1.92 19.67
N ASN A 83 2.68 -3.10 19.91
CA ASN A 83 2.42 -3.56 21.28
C ASN A 83 3.68 -3.93 22.06
N HIS A 84 4.81 -4.15 21.39
CA HIS A 84 6.07 -4.46 22.05
C HIS A 84 6.98 -3.24 22.26
N ASP A 85 6.64 -2.09 21.69
CA ASP A 85 7.38 -0.86 21.90
C ASP A 85 7.07 -0.29 23.29
N GLU A 86 7.92 -0.61 24.26
CA GLU A 86 7.87 -0.04 25.62
C GLU A 86 8.27 1.45 25.62
N ASP A 87 7.96 2.18 26.69
CA ASP A 87 8.22 3.63 26.79
C ASP A 87 9.66 4.04 26.44
N TRP A 88 10.65 3.28 26.88
CA TRP A 88 12.06 3.57 26.57
C TRP A 88 12.41 3.45 25.08
N VAL A 89 11.62 2.70 24.30
CA VAL A 89 11.75 2.61 22.84
C VAL A 89 11.21 3.89 22.20
N HIS A 90 10.11 4.44 22.71
CA HIS A 90 9.55 5.73 22.25
C HIS A 90 10.53 6.88 22.50
N ASP A 91 11.34 6.79 23.56
CA ASP A 91 12.34 7.80 23.95
C ASP A 91 13.64 7.73 23.13
N LEU A 92 13.77 6.81 22.17
CA LEU A 92 14.88 6.85 21.22
C LEU A 92 14.75 8.12 20.34
N PRO A 93 15.85 8.62 19.74
CA PRO A 93 15.82 9.88 18.99
C PRO A 93 15.20 9.71 17.59
N TRP A 94 13.90 9.39 17.56
CA TRP A 94 13.05 9.35 16.38
C TRP A 94 12.75 10.75 15.84
N ASP A 95 12.55 10.85 14.53
CA ASP A 95 12.05 12.07 13.89
C ASP A 95 10.54 12.25 14.14
N SER A 96 9.80 11.16 14.38
CA SER A 96 8.45 11.21 14.96
C SER A 96 8.05 9.89 15.60
N VAL A 97 7.17 9.93 16.61
CA VAL A 97 6.52 8.76 17.21
C VAL A 97 5.01 9.02 17.26
N ALA A 98 4.20 8.06 16.80
CA ALA A 98 2.74 8.18 16.80
C ALA A 98 2.04 6.82 16.95
N GLU A 99 0.78 6.81 17.38
CA GLU A 99 -0.06 5.60 17.37
C GLU A 99 -0.48 5.20 15.95
N THR A 100 -0.75 6.20 15.12
CA THR A 100 -1.13 6.06 13.70
C THR A 100 -0.65 7.29 12.94
N ALA A 101 -0.57 7.20 11.61
CA ALA A 101 -0.30 8.36 10.76
C ALA A 101 -1.13 8.34 9.48
N ASP A 102 -1.57 9.52 9.06
CA ASP A 102 -2.30 9.75 7.80
C ASP A 102 -1.44 10.65 6.91
N ILE A 103 -0.82 10.05 5.90
CA ILE A 103 0.18 10.73 5.07
C ILE A 103 -0.20 10.63 3.59
N VAL A 104 0.39 11.52 2.77
CA VAL A 104 0.26 11.46 1.32
C VAL A 104 1.63 11.30 0.70
N VAL A 105 1.82 10.20 -0.02
CA VAL A 105 3.05 9.88 -0.76
C VAL A 105 2.70 9.70 -2.22
N ASP A 106 3.35 10.43 -3.13
CA ASP A 106 3.08 10.39 -4.58
C ASP A 106 1.59 10.48 -4.93
N LYS A 107 0.87 11.42 -4.31
CA LYS A 107 -0.59 11.64 -4.43
C LYS A 107 -1.46 10.46 -3.95
N ARG A 108 -0.88 9.46 -3.30
CA ARG A 108 -1.60 8.36 -2.65
C ARG A 108 -1.70 8.62 -1.15
N ARG A 109 -2.93 8.65 -0.63
CA ARG A 109 -3.17 8.68 0.82
C ARG A 109 -2.88 7.31 1.42
N LEU A 110 -2.09 7.29 2.49
CA LEU A 110 -1.71 6.11 3.25
C LEU A 110 -2.16 6.29 4.70
N PHE A 111 -2.72 5.24 5.28
CA PHE A 111 -2.99 5.18 6.71
C PHE A 111 -2.07 4.13 7.35
N LEU A 112 -1.17 4.58 8.21
CA LEU A 112 -0.17 3.75 8.88
C LEU A 112 -0.68 3.40 10.26
N CYS A 113 -0.75 2.11 10.56
CA CYS A 113 -1.11 1.57 11.87
C CYS A 113 -0.38 0.24 12.03
N HIS A 114 0.18 -0.04 13.20
CA HIS A 114 0.82 -1.34 13.42
C HIS A 114 -0.18 -2.50 13.21
N TYR A 115 -1.42 -2.35 13.68
CA TYR A 115 -2.44 -3.37 13.58
C TYR A 115 -3.18 -3.36 12.24
N PRO A 116 -3.52 -4.52 11.65
CA PRO A 116 -4.48 -4.58 10.57
C PRO A 116 -5.83 -4.03 11.03
N MET A 117 -6.45 -3.18 10.21
CA MET A 117 -7.72 -2.54 10.55
C MET A 117 -8.81 -2.97 9.59
N ILE A 118 -10.01 -3.15 10.13
CA ILE A 118 -11.19 -3.47 9.32
C ILE A 118 -11.62 -2.28 8.44
N THR A 119 -11.45 -1.05 8.94
CA THR A 119 -11.64 0.25 8.25
C THR A 119 -10.66 1.28 8.83
N TRP A 120 -10.41 2.38 8.13
CA TRP A 120 -9.49 3.45 8.54
C TRP A 120 -9.85 4.81 7.90
N PRO A 121 -9.30 5.93 8.42
CA PRO A 121 -9.44 7.25 7.80
C PRO A 121 -9.08 7.24 6.31
N GLY A 122 -10.03 7.68 5.47
CA GLY A 122 -9.83 7.75 4.02
C GLY A 122 -10.02 6.43 3.26
N ALA A 123 -10.42 5.35 3.92
CA ALA A 123 -10.70 4.05 3.28
C ALA A 123 -11.68 4.17 2.09
N ARG A 124 -12.83 4.85 2.26
CA ARG A 124 -13.81 5.13 1.17
C ARG A 124 -13.27 6.00 0.03
N HIS A 125 -12.15 6.67 0.25
CA HIS A 125 -11.52 7.60 -0.69
C HIS A 125 -10.20 7.05 -1.23
N GLN A 126 -10.12 5.72 -1.38
CA GLN A 126 -8.97 4.99 -1.93
C GLN A 126 -7.69 5.09 -1.09
N GLY A 127 -7.80 5.50 0.18
CA GLY A 127 -6.70 5.42 1.14
C GLY A 127 -6.24 3.97 1.31
N LEU A 128 -4.92 3.76 1.26
CA LEU A 128 -4.31 2.44 1.46
C LEU A 128 -3.86 2.31 2.90
N GLN A 129 -4.29 1.26 3.61
CA GLN A 129 -3.71 0.95 4.91
C GLN A 129 -2.38 0.21 4.73
N LEU A 130 -1.37 0.58 5.52
CA LEU A 130 -0.16 -0.21 5.73
C LEU A 130 -0.12 -0.69 7.19
N PHE A 131 0.25 -1.95 7.40
CA PHE A 131 0.28 -2.57 8.73
C PHE A 131 1.37 -3.64 8.91
N GLY A 132 1.58 -4.10 10.14
CA GLY A 132 2.50 -5.18 10.52
C GLY A 132 1.80 -6.21 11.40
N HIS A 133 2.35 -6.51 12.58
CA HIS A 133 1.76 -7.25 13.70
C HIS A 133 1.48 -8.75 13.47
N VAL A 134 0.85 -9.10 12.34
CA VAL A 134 0.37 -10.45 12.05
C VAL A 134 1.39 -11.33 11.33
N HIS A 135 2.61 -10.81 11.11
CA HIS A 135 3.71 -11.53 10.47
C HIS A 135 3.25 -12.23 9.17
N ARG A 136 3.50 -13.54 9.02
CA ARG A 136 3.12 -14.31 7.83
C ARG A 136 1.66 -14.79 7.83
N ASN A 137 0.89 -14.52 8.89
CA ASN A 137 -0.48 -15.03 9.00
C ASN A 137 -1.44 -14.34 8.03
N TRP A 138 -1.17 -13.08 7.66
CA TRP A 138 -1.98 -12.38 6.68
C TRP A 138 -1.15 -11.40 5.86
N MET A 139 -1.14 -11.60 4.54
CA MET A 139 -0.47 -10.70 3.58
C MET A 139 -1.21 -9.36 3.40
N GLY A 140 -2.49 -9.32 3.78
CA GLY A 140 -3.39 -8.20 3.54
C GLY A 140 -4.41 -8.45 2.42
N SER A 141 -4.97 -7.35 1.94
CA SER A 141 -5.95 -7.22 0.86
C SER A 141 -5.59 -6.05 -0.05
N ARG A 142 -6.34 -5.84 -1.15
CA ARG A 142 -6.04 -4.78 -2.13
C ARG A 142 -5.96 -3.36 -1.57
N ASN A 143 -6.63 -3.09 -0.46
CA ASN A 143 -6.66 -1.78 0.21
C ASN A 143 -5.94 -1.76 1.55
N SER A 144 -5.38 -2.87 2.02
CA SER A 144 -4.67 -2.95 3.28
C SER A 144 -3.52 -3.93 3.16
N VAL A 145 -2.27 -3.47 3.25
CA VAL A 145 -1.09 -4.27 2.90
C VAL A 145 -0.16 -4.43 4.10
N ASN A 146 0.22 -5.68 4.36
CA ASN A 146 1.24 -6.00 5.36
C ASN A 146 2.63 -5.57 4.85
N VAL A 147 3.33 -4.74 5.60
CA VAL A 147 4.70 -4.27 5.35
C VAL A 147 5.74 -4.85 6.33
N GLY A 148 5.33 -5.87 7.10
CA GLY A 148 6.19 -6.63 8.00
C GLY A 148 7.36 -7.31 7.30
N VAL A 149 8.52 -7.30 7.97
CA VAL A 149 9.77 -7.87 7.44
C VAL A 149 9.63 -9.32 6.97
N ASP A 150 8.78 -10.10 7.65
CA ASP A 150 8.56 -11.52 7.40
C ASP A 150 7.92 -11.83 6.04
N VAL A 151 7.29 -10.85 5.39
CA VAL A 151 6.64 -11.00 4.08
C VAL A 151 7.34 -10.21 2.97
N TRP A 152 8.48 -9.58 3.27
CA TRP A 152 9.25 -8.75 2.33
C TRP A 152 10.73 -9.11 2.26
N ASN A 153 11.11 -10.34 2.63
CA ASN A 153 12.51 -10.79 2.65
C ASN A 153 13.38 -9.90 3.56
N PHE A 154 12.83 -9.48 4.71
CA PHE A 154 13.55 -8.72 5.73
C PHE A 154 14.08 -7.35 5.28
N ARG A 155 13.42 -6.71 4.30
CA ARG A 155 13.82 -5.42 3.75
C ARG A 155 12.71 -4.35 3.82
N PRO A 156 13.06 -3.06 3.93
CA PRO A 156 12.11 -1.97 3.72
C PRO A 156 11.61 -1.92 2.27
N VAL A 157 10.40 -1.40 2.08
CA VAL A 157 9.70 -1.38 0.80
C VAL A 157 9.14 0.00 0.47
N THR A 158 9.02 0.26 -0.82
CA THR A 158 8.56 1.53 -1.37
C THR A 158 7.07 1.47 -1.73
N LEU A 159 6.42 2.63 -1.87
CA LEU A 159 5.03 2.69 -2.30
C LEU A 159 4.78 1.96 -3.65
N PRO A 160 5.61 2.08 -4.70
CA PRO A 160 5.41 1.32 -5.94
C PRO A 160 5.43 -0.21 -5.76
N GLU A 161 6.29 -0.74 -4.89
CA GLU A 161 6.34 -2.18 -4.58
C GLU A 161 5.09 -2.63 -3.83
N ILE A 162 4.66 -1.84 -2.85
CA ILE A 162 3.44 -2.07 -2.07
C ILE A 162 2.22 -2.08 -3.00
N LEU A 163 2.07 -1.08 -3.88
CA LEU A 163 0.95 -1.00 -4.82
C LEU A 163 0.93 -2.18 -5.79
N ARG A 164 2.11 -2.62 -6.27
CA ARG A 164 2.23 -3.81 -7.12
C ARG A 164 1.75 -5.06 -6.40
N ARG A 165 2.10 -5.23 -5.12
CA ARG A 165 1.61 -6.34 -4.30
C ARG A 165 0.10 -6.23 -4.06
N ALA A 166 -0.37 -5.04 -3.68
CA ALA A 166 -1.78 -4.77 -3.43
C ALA A 166 -2.66 -5.18 -4.61
N ALA A 167 -2.26 -4.90 -5.84
CA ALA A 167 -3.00 -5.29 -7.05
C ALA A 167 -3.22 -6.81 -7.19
N GLY A 168 -2.29 -7.62 -6.67
CA GLY A 168 -2.36 -9.09 -6.69
C GLY A 168 -3.05 -9.70 -5.47
N LEU A 169 -3.33 -8.94 -4.41
CA LEU A 169 -3.99 -9.43 -3.21
C LEU A 169 -5.51 -9.60 -3.42
N PRO A 170 -6.18 -10.43 -2.59
CA PRO A 170 -7.63 -10.55 -2.63
C PRO A 170 -8.31 -9.24 -2.23
N VAL A 171 -9.54 -9.05 -2.72
CA VAL A 171 -10.43 -7.98 -2.26
C VAL A 171 -10.79 -8.25 -0.79
N ASN A 172 -10.89 -7.20 0.04
CA ASN A 172 -11.32 -7.35 1.43
C ASN A 172 -12.78 -7.87 1.45
N PRO A 173 -13.05 -9.08 1.95
CA PRO A 173 -14.38 -9.70 1.90
C PRO A 173 -15.40 -9.02 2.83
N LEU A 174 -14.94 -8.26 3.82
CA LEU A 174 -15.80 -7.56 4.77
C LEU A 174 -16.16 -6.15 4.33
N TRP A 175 -15.58 -5.65 3.23
CA TRP A 175 -15.66 -4.24 2.86
C TRP A 175 -17.09 -3.72 2.75
N ASP A 176 -17.96 -4.44 2.07
CA ASP A 176 -19.36 -4.06 1.87
C ASP A 176 -20.15 -4.06 3.19
N GLN A 177 -19.64 -4.72 4.23
CA GLN A 177 -20.22 -4.75 5.57
C GLN A 177 -19.72 -3.58 6.43
N VAL A 178 -18.49 -3.11 6.21
CA VAL A 178 -17.81 -2.16 7.12
C VAL A 178 -17.80 -0.73 6.59
N GLU A 179 -17.92 -0.55 5.28
CA GLU A 179 -17.96 0.76 4.63
C GLU A 179 -19.36 1.05 4.04
N PRO A 180 -20.28 1.70 4.78
CA PRO A 180 -21.58 2.07 4.23
C PRO A 180 -21.47 2.91 2.95
N GLY A 181 -22.35 2.60 2.00
CA GLY A 181 -22.61 3.42 0.82
C GLY A 181 -21.64 3.23 -0.35
N ARG A 182 -20.68 2.29 -0.30
CA ARG A 182 -19.83 1.93 -1.44
C ARG A 182 -19.50 0.45 -1.45
N ALA A 183 -20.04 -0.29 -2.42
CA ALA A 183 -19.52 -1.62 -2.75
C ALA A 183 -18.03 -1.53 -3.09
N TRP A 184 -17.21 -2.51 -2.70
CA TRP A 184 -15.80 -2.60 -3.10
C TRP A 184 -15.81 -2.61 -4.64
N PRO A 185 -15.13 -1.67 -5.33
CA PRO A 185 -14.92 -1.79 -6.78
C PRO A 185 -14.34 -3.16 -7.23
N THR A 186 -15.18 -4.09 -7.65
CA THR A 186 -14.79 -5.47 -7.97
C THR A 186 -13.99 -5.61 -9.25
N VAL A 187 -13.97 -4.56 -10.08
CA VAL A 187 -13.34 -4.55 -11.39
C VAL A 187 -11.93 -3.95 -11.30
N LEU A 188 -10.94 -4.64 -11.86
CA LEU A 188 -9.57 -4.13 -12.00
C LEU A 188 -9.24 -3.79 -13.45
N CYS A 189 -8.39 -2.78 -13.61
CA CYS A 189 -7.71 -2.52 -14.86
C CYS A 189 -6.78 -3.67 -15.17
N ALA A 190 -6.96 -4.32 -16.31
CA ALA A 190 -6.10 -5.39 -16.76
C ALA A 190 -4.72 -4.90 -17.21
N GLY A 191 -4.57 -3.60 -17.48
CA GLY A 191 -3.27 -3.00 -17.81
C GLY A 191 -2.39 -2.76 -16.58
N CYS A 192 -2.89 -2.01 -15.59
CA CYS A 192 -2.11 -1.56 -14.43
C CYS A 192 -2.55 -2.15 -13.09
N GLY A 193 -3.59 -3.00 -13.05
CA GLY A 193 -4.14 -3.55 -11.81
C GLY A 193 -4.87 -2.53 -10.94
N ARG A 194 -5.01 -1.28 -11.39
CA ARG A 194 -5.74 -0.25 -10.64
C ARG A 194 -7.21 -0.65 -10.49
N ILE A 195 -7.70 -0.42 -9.29
CA ILE A 195 -9.11 -0.50 -8.91
C ILE A 195 -9.95 0.45 -9.76
N LEU A 196 -10.95 -0.11 -10.43
CA LEU A 196 -11.82 0.64 -11.31
C LEU A 196 -13.14 0.93 -10.59
N ASP A 197 -13.49 2.20 -10.39
CA ASP A 197 -14.72 2.59 -9.70
C ASP A 197 -15.95 2.25 -10.57
N PRO A 198 -16.81 1.27 -10.21
CA PRO A 198 -17.96 0.86 -11.00
C PRO A 198 -19.02 1.96 -11.13
N ALA A 199 -18.95 3.01 -10.31
CA ALA A 199 -19.86 4.16 -10.36
C ALA A 199 -19.39 5.27 -11.32
N LEU A 200 -18.19 5.17 -11.91
CA LEU A 200 -17.77 6.13 -12.95
C LEU A 200 -18.58 5.91 -14.23
N VAL A 201 -19.33 6.93 -14.64
CA VAL A 201 -20.11 6.97 -15.90
C VAL A 201 -19.23 6.75 -17.12
N SER A 202 -17.95 7.10 -17.03
CA SER A 202 -16.94 6.86 -18.04
C SER A 202 -16.62 5.37 -18.24
N GLY A 203 -17.31 4.47 -17.50
CA GLY A 203 -17.63 3.11 -17.91
C GLY A 203 -16.43 2.39 -18.48
N HIS A 204 -15.52 2.00 -17.57
CA HIS A 204 -14.27 1.29 -17.79
C HIS A 204 -14.16 0.72 -19.20
N ALA A 205 -13.17 1.20 -19.96
CA ALA A 205 -12.98 0.68 -21.29
C ALA A 205 -12.80 -0.85 -21.24
N VAL A 206 -13.51 -1.61 -22.06
CA VAL A 206 -13.53 -3.07 -22.02
C VAL A 206 -12.97 -3.62 -23.32
N VAL A 207 -12.21 -4.71 -23.24
CA VAL A 207 -11.71 -5.40 -24.42
C VAL A 207 -12.87 -6.13 -25.10
N ARG A 208 -13.22 -5.72 -26.32
CA ARG A 208 -14.21 -6.39 -27.18
C ARG A 208 -13.69 -6.57 -28.60
N LYS A 209 -13.63 -7.82 -29.06
CA LYS A 209 -13.23 -8.22 -30.42
C LYS A 209 -11.88 -7.62 -30.83
N GLY A 210 -10.89 -7.66 -29.93
CA GLY A 210 -9.55 -7.11 -30.19
C GLY A 210 -9.48 -5.58 -30.21
N ARG A 211 -10.45 -4.91 -29.58
CA ARG A 211 -10.47 -3.45 -29.40
C ARG A 211 -10.70 -3.13 -27.93
N ILE A 212 -10.18 -2.02 -27.45
CA ILE A 212 -10.60 -1.42 -26.19
C ILE A 212 -11.72 -0.44 -26.52
N VAL A 213 -12.90 -0.66 -25.94
CA VAL A 213 -14.11 0.14 -26.22
C VAL A 213 -14.71 0.72 -24.95
N VAL A 214 -15.40 1.86 -25.04
CA VAL A 214 -16.22 2.38 -23.93
C VAL A 214 -17.28 1.33 -23.59
N ALA A 215 -17.37 0.88 -22.33
CA ALA A 215 -18.25 -0.25 -21.98
C ALA A 215 -19.74 0.03 -22.21
N ALA A 216 -20.16 1.28 -22.00
CA ALA A 216 -21.54 1.73 -22.15
C ALA A 216 -21.97 1.88 -23.63
N THR A 217 -21.13 2.49 -24.47
CA THR A 217 -21.49 2.85 -25.85
C THR A 217 -20.94 1.88 -26.89
N GLY A 218 -19.87 1.14 -26.57
CA GLY A 218 -19.14 0.31 -27.53
C GLY A 218 -18.23 1.09 -28.49
N GLU A 219 -18.10 2.41 -28.30
CA GLU A 219 -17.19 3.27 -29.07
C GLU A 219 -15.74 2.78 -28.93
N THR A 220 -15.01 2.70 -30.03
CA THR A 220 -13.62 2.21 -30.03
C THR A 220 -12.65 3.30 -29.59
N ILE A 221 -11.88 3.02 -28.55
CA ILE A 221 -10.82 3.90 -28.05
C ILE A 221 -9.48 3.49 -28.66
N VAL A 222 -9.15 2.18 -28.61
CA VAL A 222 -7.89 1.63 -29.12
C VAL A 222 -8.16 0.34 -29.88
N THR A 223 -7.53 0.16 -31.05
CA THR A 223 -7.49 -1.14 -31.74
C THR A 223 -6.24 -1.90 -31.31
N LEU A 224 -6.40 -3.12 -30.79
CA LEU A 224 -5.26 -3.91 -30.29
C LEU A 224 -4.53 -4.59 -31.43
N GLY A 225 -3.22 -4.34 -31.51
CA GLY A 225 -2.30 -5.12 -32.33
C GLY A 225 -2.17 -6.56 -31.84
N THR A 226 -1.62 -7.44 -32.68
CA THR A 226 -1.57 -8.90 -32.45
C THR A 226 -0.89 -9.27 -31.13
N ALA A 227 0.23 -8.63 -30.79
CA ALA A 227 0.95 -8.86 -29.54
C ALA A 227 0.11 -8.46 -28.29
N MET A 228 -0.63 -7.35 -28.38
CA MET A 228 -1.43 -6.85 -27.27
C MET A 228 -2.68 -7.69 -26.99
N ARG A 229 -3.21 -8.39 -27.99
CA ARG A 229 -4.35 -9.32 -27.80
C ARG A 229 -4.00 -10.52 -26.94
N GLY A 230 -2.73 -10.93 -26.90
CA GLY A 230 -2.25 -11.98 -25.98
C GLY A 230 -2.13 -11.49 -24.53
N TRP A 231 -1.90 -10.19 -24.33
CA TRP A 231 -1.71 -9.60 -23.00
C TRP A 231 -3.02 -9.09 -22.39
N LEU A 232 -3.98 -8.67 -23.22
CA LEU A 232 -5.30 -8.16 -22.83
C LEU A 232 -6.42 -9.03 -23.45
N PRO A 233 -6.87 -10.07 -22.73
CA PRO A 233 -7.93 -10.96 -23.22
C PRO A 233 -9.31 -10.29 -23.24
N GLU A 234 -10.23 -10.89 -24.00
CA GLU A 234 -11.63 -10.44 -24.17
C GLU A 234 -12.34 -10.25 -22.81
N GLY A 235 -13.17 -9.21 -22.71
CA GLY A 235 -13.99 -8.93 -21.53
C GLY A 235 -13.25 -8.25 -20.37
N ARG A 236 -11.95 -8.00 -20.49
CA ARG A 236 -11.15 -7.32 -19.46
C ARG A 236 -11.35 -5.81 -19.51
N HIS A 237 -11.42 -5.18 -18.34
CA HIS A 237 -11.57 -3.74 -18.20
C HIS A 237 -10.20 -3.03 -18.13
N VAL A 238 -10.13 -1.78 -18.57
CA VAL A 238 -8.92 -0.97 -18.70
C VAL A 238 -9.22 0.45 -18.20
N CYS A 239 -8.33 1.02 -17.38
CA CYS A 239 -8.47 2.37 -16.84
C CYS A 239 -8.13 3.44 -17.89
N PRO A 240 -8.65 4.68 -17.73
CA PRO A 240 -8.34 5.79 -18.64
C PRO A 240 -6.84 6.03 -18.82
N GLU A 241 -6.03 5.85 -17.77
CA GLU A 241 -4.57 6.03 -17.88
C GLU A 241 -3.91 4.96 -18.76
N CYS A 242 -4.39 3.71 -18.71
CA CYS A 242 -3.88 2.63 -19.57
C CYS A 242 -4.38 2.73 -21.01
N THR A 243 -5.46 3.47 -21.27
CA THR A 243 -5.93 3.77 -22.62
C THR A 243 -5.39 5.08 -23.19
N GLY A 244 -4.45 5.74 -22.49
CA GLY A 244 -3.80 6.96 -22.98
C GLY A 244 -4.60 8.24 -22.76
N GLY A 245 -5.48 8.28 -21.75
CA GLY A 245 -6.16 9.50 -21.28
C GLY A 245 -7.41 9.90 -22.07
N TYR A 246 -7.65 9.32 -23.25
CA TYR A 246 -8.83 9.61 -24.07
C TYR A 246 -10.04 8.79 -23.62
N LEU A 247 -11.00 9.47 -22.99
CA LEU A 247 -12.41 9.12 -23.12
C LEU A 247 -13.05 10.37 -23.71
N SER A 248 -13.52 10.29 -24.95
CA SER A 248 -14.12 11.44 -25.62
C SER A 248 -15.32 11.92 -24.79
N VAL A 249 -15.32 13.19 -24.42
CA VAL A 249 -16.32 13.81 -23.55
C VAL A 249 -17.58 14.21 -24.33
N GLY A 250 -17.59 13.99 -25.65
CA GLY A 250 -18.59 14.56 -26.55
C GLY A 250 -20.00 13.97 -26.43
N GLU A 251 -20.18 12.80 -25.82
CA GLU A 251 -21.42 12.02 -25.96
C GLU A 251 -22.05 11.57 -24.63
N VAL A 252 -21.86 12.30 -23.53
CA VAL A 252 -22.48 11.95 -22.22
C VAL A 252 -23.44 13.01 -21.73
N THR A 253 -24.73 12.67 -21.62
CA THR A 253 -25.71 13.46 -20.87
C THR A 253 -25.44 13.31 -19.38
N LEU A 254 -24.83 14.34 -18.78
CA LEU A 254 -24.59 14.40 -17.33
C LEU A 254 -25.90 14.64 -16.56
N PRO A 255 -26.05 14.10 -15.33
CA PRO A 255 -27.12 14.53 -14.43
C PRO A 255 -27.07 16.05 -14.23
N ALA A 256 -28.24 16.71 -14.17
CA ALA A 256 -28.36 18.17 -14.26
C ALA A 256 -27.43 19.00 -13.33
N ARG A 257 -26.99 18.42 -12.21
CA ARG A 257 -26.14 19.04 -11.17
C ARG A 257 -24.62 18.89 -11.37
N PHE A 258 -24.16 18.25 -12.44
CA PHE A 258 -22.74 18.02 -12.71
C PHE A 258 -22.30 18.66 -14.05
N VAL A 259 -21.02 19.02 -14.14
CA VAL A 259 -20.30 19.40 -15.38
C VAL A 259 -19.05 18.55 -15.51
N PHE A 260 -18.57 18.33 -16.72
CA PHE A 260 -17.30 17.65 -16.93
C PHE A 260 -16.14 18.64 -16.79
N ASP A 261 -15.13 18.24 -16.02
CA ASP A 261 -13.86 18.96 -15.90
C ASP A 261 -12.83 18.28 -16.81
N GLU A 262 -12.55 18.91 -17.95
CA GLU A 262 -11.64 18.40 -18.98
C GLU A 262 -10.20 18.29 -18.47
N LEU A 263 -9.77 19.22 -17.60
CA LEU A 263 -8.42 19.23 -17.04
C LEU A 263 -8.21 18.09 -16.04
N ARG A 264 -9.27 17.71 -15.33
CA ARG A 264 -9.25 16.64 -14.31
C ARG A 264 -9.83 15.31 -14.82
N ASN A 265 -10.31 15.28 -16.05
CA ASN A 265 -10.94 14.13 -16.71
C ASN A 265 -12.01 13.44 -15.84
N ARG A 266 -12.91 14.23 -15.22
CA ARG A 266 -13.96 13.73 -14.30
C ARG A 266 -15.20 14.62 -14.28
N ALA A 267 -16.33 14.08 -13.82
CA ALA A 267 -17.50 14.90 -13.48
C ALA A 267 -17.29 15.65 -12.14
N VAL A 268 -17.64 16.93 -12.10
CA VAL A 268 -17.60 17.79 -10.90
C VAL A 268 -18.97 18.45 -10.68
N PRO A 269 -19.40 18.72 -9.43
CA PRO A 269 -20.63 19.44 -9.16
C PRO A 269 -20.62 20.83 -9.79
N LYS A 270 -21.76 21.31 -10.29
CA LYS A 270 -21.91 22.71 -10.74
C LYS A 270 -21.73 23.67 -9.56
N GLY A 271 -20.87 24.68 -9.71
CA GLY A 271 -20.75 25.79 -8.76
C GLY A 271 -19.78 25.58 -7.59
N LYS A 272 -18.79 24.69 -7.71
CA LYS A 272 -17.66 24.57 -6.77
C LYS A 272 -16.32 24.73 -7.47
#